data_AF-A0A178APJ1-F1
#
_entry.id   AF-A0A178APJ1-F1
#
_cell.length_a   1.000
_cell.length_b   1.000
_cell.length_c   1.000
_cell.angle_alpha   90.00
_cell.angle_beta   90.00
_cell.angle_gamma   90.00
#
_symmetry.space_group_name_H-M   'P 1'
#
loop_
_entity.id
_entity.type
_entity.pdbx_description
1 polymer ?
#
loop_
_entity_poly.entity_id
_entity_poly.type
_entity_poly.pdbx_seq_one_letter_code
_entity_poly.pdbx_strand_id
1 'polypeptide(L)'
;MAIAVSDWTSSGLNLIFNETRHEKDATFLVMYNRLMEMDTYARAFFPGESVRVIAFGRLLLKNARNMPNVLTHELGHVLGLRHEFWDLNVPKEQNNVVHYPSDKRDTGSIMDNRKVYNLPLLVLSNLDRHTIREFYELPAGQQGDFVIEDYIPTPVLDDLEDDVGSDCTVELTRRMQ
;
A
#
# COMPACT_ATOMS: atom_id res chain seq x y z
N MET A 1 -4.93 6.12 10.68
CA MET A 1 -5.01 4.67 10.42
C MET A 1 -6.44 4.20 10.24
N ALA A 2 -7.32 4.34 11.25
CA ALA A 2 -8.68 3.80 11.24
C ALA A 2 -9.54 4.04 9.96
N ILE A 3 -9.53 5.25 9.40
CA ILE A 3 -10.30 5.54 8.16
C ILE A 3 -9.79 4.70 6.98
N ALA A 4 -8.48 4.68 6.75
CA ALA A 4 -7.86 3.94 5.65
C ALA A 4 -8.06 2.42 5.80
N VAL A 5 -7.96 1.91 7.04
CA VAL A 5 -8.30 0.51 7.35
C VAL A 5 -9.78 0.23 7.07
N SER A 6 -10.69 1.13 7.44
CA SER A 6 -12.13 0.97 7.16
C SER A 6 -12.42 0.95 5.66
N ASP A 7 -11.72 1.76 4.87
CA ASP A 7 -11.87 1.78 3.42
C ASP A 7 -11.52 0.41 2.80
N TRP A 8 -10.39 -0.18 3.20
CA TRP A 8 -9.97 -1.49 2.68
C TRP A 8 -10.74 -2.67 3.27
N THR A 9 -11.07 -2.66 4.56
CA THR A 9 -11.89 -3.73 5.15
C THR A 9 -13.33 -3.75 4.60
N SER A 10 -13.86 -2.59 4.19
CA SER A 10 -15.14 -2.51 3.46
C SER A 10 -15.03 -2.90 1.98
N SER A 11 -13.83 -3.17 1.46
CA SER A 11 -13.63 -3.69 0.11
C SER A 11 -13.97 -5.18 0.01
N GLY A 12 -14.61 -5.80 1.00
CA GLY A 12 -15.04 -7.21 1.02
C GLY A 12 -13.92 -8.23 0.89
N LEU A 13 -12.66 -7.79 1.00
CA LEU A 13 -11.54 -8.69 1.28
C LEU A 13 -11.60 -9.09 2.75
N ASN A 14 -11.19 -10.32 3.05
CA ASN A 14 -11.08 -10.81 4.42
C ASN A 14 -9.75 -10.36 5.05
N LEU A 15 -9.60 -9.04 5.24
CA LEU A 15 -8.42 -8.41 5.83
C LEU A 15 -8.67 -8.07 7.29
N ILE A 16 -7.66 -8.34 8.12
CA ILE A 16 -7.64 -7.91 9.53
C ILE A 16 -6.38 -7.07 9.74
N PHE A 17 -6.57 -5.83 10.16
CA PHE A 17 -5.51 -4.93 10.58
C PHE A 17 -5.58 -4.79 12.10
N ASN A 18 -4.52 -5.18 12.80
CA ASN A 18 -4.38 -4.94 14.24
C ASN A 18 -3.23 -3.98 14.49
N GLU A 19 -3.49 -2.90 15.22
CA GLU A 19 -2.41 -2.05 15.71
C GLU A 19 -1.72 -2.73 16.91
N THR A 20 -0.40 -2.74 16.92
CA THR A 20 0.42 -3.22 18.04
C THR A 20 1.39 -2.12 18.47
N ARG A 21 2.01 -2.31 19.64
CA ARG A 21 3.14 -1.49 20.12
C ARG A 21 4.44 -2.28 20.14
N HIS A 22 4.38 -3.57 19.81
CA HIS A 22 5.51 -4.46 19.76
C HIS A 22 5.95 -4.59 18.31
N GLU A 23 7.05 -3.94 17.95
CA GLU A 23 7.58 -3.91 16.59
C GLU A 23 7.77 -5.32 16.00
N LYS A 24 8.32 -6.23 16.79
CA LYS A 24 8.53 -7.65 16.44
C LYS A 24 7.26 -8.44 16.08
N ASP A 25 6.07 -7.94 16.46
CA ASP A 25 4.79 -8.59 16.17
C ASP A 25 4.13 -7.97 14.92
N ALA A 26 4.69 -6.88 14.39
CA ALA A 26 4.12 -6.15 13.27
C ALA A 26 4.55 -6.76 11.93
N THR A 27 3.59 -6.78 11.00
CA THR A 27 3.84 -7.12 9.60
C THR A 27 4.51 -5.96 8.86
N PHE A 28 4.19 -4.73 9.27
CA PHE A 28 4.81 -3.51 8.75
C PHE A 28 4.70 -2.35 9.74
N LEU A 29 5.52 -1.32 9.52
CA LEU A 29 5.56 -0.13 10.36
C LEU A 29 5.01 1.09 9.61
N VAL A 30 4.46 2.04 10.36
CA VAL A 30 4.15 3.38 9.84
C VAL A 30 4.98 4.39 10.60
N MET A 31 5.82 5.13 9.88
CA MET A 31 6.77 6.04 10.50
C MET A 31 6.83 7.39 9.79
N TYR A 32 7.26 8.41 10.51
CA TYR A 32 7.62 9.69 9.92
C TYR A 32 9.11 9.69 9.55
N ASN A 33 9.43 9.95 8.28
CA ASN A 33 10.79 10.03 7.79
C ASN A 33 11.15 11.48 7.42
N ARG A 34 11.99 12.11 8.26
CA ARG A 34 12.46 13.50 8.08
C ARG A 34 13.41 13.69 6.91
N LEU A 35 14.10 12.63 6.50
CA LEU A 35 15.11 12.63 5.45
C LEU A 35 14.52 12.31 4.08
N MET A 36 13.25 11.92 4.01
CA MET A 36 12.56 11.69 2.75
C MET A 36 12.49 12.99 1.93
N GLU A 37 12.58 12.85 0.61
CA GLU A 37 12.59 13.95 -0.35
C GLU A 37 11.46 14.95 -0.08
N MET A 38 11.77 16.25 -0.18
CA MET A 38 10.85 17.32 0.25
C MET A 38 9.53 17.37 -0.53
N ASP A 39 9.48 16.77 -1.71
CA ASP A 39 8.33 16.70 -2.61
C ASP A 39 7.52 15.41 -2.47
N THR A 40 7.91 14.51 -1.57
CA THR A 40 7.24 13.21 -1.37
C THR A 40 6.29 13.27 -0.17
N TYR A 41 5.03 12.88 -0.39
CA TYR A 41 4.02 12.78 0.67
C TYR A 41 4.23 11.55 1.54
N ALA A 42 4.32 10.39 0.90
CA ALA A 42 4.53 9.11 1.54
C ALA A 42 5.19 8.13 0.57
N ARG A 43 5.68 7.01 1.10
CA ARG A 43 6.15 5.87 0.34
C ARG A 43 5.80 4.60 1.09
N ALA A 44 5.10 3.68 0.44
CA ALA A 44 4.87 2.33 0.90
C ALA A 44 5.84 1.34 0.24
N PHE A 45 5.56 0.07 0.50
CA PHE A 45 6.25 -1.09 -0.03
C PHE A 45 5.22 -2.00 -0.69
N PHE A 46 5.69 -2.91 -1.54
CA PHE A 46 4.85 -3.93 -2.16
C PHE A 46 4.94 -5.27 -1.42
N PRO A 47 3.94 -6.17 -1.56
CA PRO A 47 4.04 -7.53 -1.06
C PRO A 47 5.34 -8.20 -1.52
N GLY A 48 6.05 -8.82 -0.57
CA GLY A 48 7.31 -9.53 -0.82
C GLY A 48 8.58 -8.68 -0.70
N GLU A 49 8.49 -7.35 -0.57
CA GLU A 49 9.66 -6.52 -0.27
C GLU A 49 10.15 -6.75 1.17
N SER A 50 11.48 -6.71 1.36
CA SER A 50 12.11 -6.95 2.67
C SER A 50 11.86 -5.80 3.65
N VAL A 51 11.90 -4.56 3.16
CA VAL A 51 11.62 -3.35 3.94
C VAL A 51 10.12 -3.09 3.93
N ARG A 52 9.49 -3.24 5.09
CA ARG A 52 8.02 -3.18 5.24
C ARG A 52 7.61 -1.98 6.07
N VAL A 53 7.76 -0.81 5.47
CA VAL A 53 7.55 0.48 6.12
C VAL A 53 6.73 1.39 5.22
N ILE A 54 5.66 1.96 5.76
CA ILE A 54 5.03 3.15 5.20
C ILE A 54 5.70 4.38 5.82
N ALA A 55 6.47 5.10 5.02
CA ALA A 55 7.18 6.30 5.46
C ALA A 55 6.39 7.55 5.06
N PHE A 56 6.07 8.41 6.01
CA PHE A 56 5.46 9.73 5.78
C PHE A 56 6.50 10.84 5.73
N GLY A 57 6.33 11.73 4.76
CA GLY A 57 7.25 12.83 4.49
C GLY A 57 6.78 14.14 5.07
N ARG A 58 7.69 15.12 5.09
CA ARG A 58 7.39 16.46 5.60
C ARG A 58 6.27 17.15 4.83
N LEU A 59 6.12 16.87 3.53
CA LEU A 59 5.06 17.48 2.71
C LEU A 59 3.66 17.04 3.14
N LEU A 60 3.52 15.78 3.58
CA LEU A 60 2.25 15.27 4.09
C LEU A 60 1.87 15.93 5.42
N LEU A 61 2.84 16.22 6.31
CA LEU A 61 2.56 16.94 7.55
C LEU A 61 1.98 18.33 7.31
N LYS A 62 2.41 19.02 6.24
CA LYS A 62 1.82 20.31 5.83
C LYS A 62 0.40 20.15 5.26
N ASN A 63 0.01 18.93 4.90
CA ASN A 63 -1.28 18.56 4.31
C ASN A 63 -2.02 17.53 5.18
N ALA A 64 -1.83 17.58 6.50
CA ALA A 64 -2.26 16.52 7.43
C ALA A 64 -3.76 16.17 7.33
N ARG A 65 -4.62 17.11 6.90
CA ARG A 65 -6.05 16.85 6.64
C ARG A 65 -6.29 15.75 5.59
N ASN A 66 -5.36 15.56 4.66
CA ASN A 66 -5.41 14.56 3.60
C ASN A 66 -4.63 13.28 3.96
N MET A 67 -4.10 13.18 5.19
CA MET A 67 -3.38 11.98 5.64
C MET A 67 -4.22 10.70 5.54
N PRO A 68 -5.54 10.69 5.81
CA PRO A 68 -6.36 9.51 5.55
C PRO A 68 -6.33 9.08 4.07
N ASN A 69 -6.48 10.03 3.14
CA ASN A 69 -6.47 9.76 1.70
C ASN A 69 -5.14 9.18 1.23
N VAL A 70 -4.02 9.78 1.66
CA VAL A 70 -2.67 9.27 1.34
C VAL A 70 -2.46 7.90 1.96
N LEU A 71 -2.85 7.68 3.20
CA LEU A 71 -2.71 6.37 3.83
C LEU A 71 -3.60 5.30 3.17
N THR A 72 -4.80 5.63 2.71
CA THR A 72 -5.64 4.69 1.94
C THR A 72 -4.93 4.32 0.63
N HIS A 73 -4.27 5.27 -0.04
CA HIS A 73 -3.44 5.02 -1.22
C HIS A 73 -2.25 4.08 -0.87
N GLU A 74 -1.45 4.44 0.13
CA GLU A 74 -0.28 3.64 0.55
C GLU A 74 -0.66 2.21 0.99
N LEU A 75 -1.79 2.03 1.68
CA LEU A 75 -2.28 0.69 2.03
C LEU A 75 -2.65 -0.13 0.79
N GLY A 76 -3.11 0.50 -0.29
CA GLY A 76 -3.35 -0.24 -1.52
C GLY A 76 -2.05 -0.78 -2.13
N HIS A 77 -0.92 -0.06 -2.00
CA HIS A 77 0.40 -0.60 -2.36
C HIS A 77 0.81 -1.78 -1.49
N VAL A 78 0.58 -1.70 -0.17
CA VAL A 78 0.80 -2.82 0.75
C VAL A 78 -0.04 -4.06 0.38
N LEU A 79 -1.24 -3.84 -0.18
CA LEU A 79 -2.11 -4.89 -0.69
C LEU A 79 -1.76 -5.35 -2.13
N GLY A 80 -0.78 -4.71 -2.77
CA GLY A 80 -0.26 -5.10 -4.08
C GLY A 80 -0.74 -4.28 -5.27
N LEU A 81 -1.62 -3.28 -5.07
CA LEU A 81 -2.02 -2.38 -6.15
C LEU A 81 -0.85 -1.49 -6.59
N ARG A 82 -0.84 -1.20 -7.89
CA ARG A 82 0.18 -0.37 -8.56
C ARG A 82 -0.46 0.91 -9.08
N HIS A 83 0.34 1.93 -9.35
CA HIS A 83 -0.20 3.16 -9.94
C HIS A 83 -0.88 2.91 -11.28
N GLU A 84 -2.03 3.55 -11.48
CA GLU A 84 -2.62 3.69 -12.80
C GLU A 84 -2.03 4.91 -13.51
N PHE A 85 -1.92 4.81 -14.84
CA PHE A 85 -1.42 5.88 -15.71
C PHE A 85 0.00 6.36 -15.37
N TRP A 86 0.87 5.42 -14.97
CA TRP A 86 2.29 5.70 -14.80
C TRP A 86 2.92 6.15 -16.12
N ASP A 87 3.63 7.29 -16.10
CA ASP A 87 4.46 7.72 -17.22
C ASP A 87 5.75 6.89 -17.21
N LEU A 88 5.95 6.04 -18.21
CA LEU A 88 7.11 5.17 -18.36
C LEU A 88 8.44 5.94 -18.43
N ASN A 89 8.41 7.26 -18.63
CA ASN A 89 9.59 8.12 -18.61
C ASN A 89 9.96 8.64 -17.22
N VAL A 90 9.14 8.37 -16.21
CA VAL A 90 9.40 8.75 -14.81
C VAL A 90 9.88 7.49 -14.06
N PRO A 91 11.07 7.52 -13.43
CA PRO A 91 11.72 6.31 -12.92
C PRO A 91 11.25 5.85 -11.52
N LYS A 92 10.07 6.28 -11.02
CA LYS A 92 9.63 5.91 -9.65
C LYS A 92 9.07 4.48 -9.55
N GLU A 93 8.44 3.95 -10.60
CA GLU A 93 8.08 2.52 -10.71
C GLU A 93 8.85 1.90 -11.90
N GLN A 94 10.01 1.29 -11.63
CA GLN A 94 10.86 0.70 -12.67
C GLN A 94 10.38 -0.70 -13.10
N ASN A 95 10.60 -1.01 -14.38
CA ASN A 95 10.49 -2.34 -15.04
C ASN A 95 9.08 -2.96 -15.15
N ASN A 96 8.47 -2.86 -16.33
CA ASN A 96 7.38 -3.76 -16.80
C ASN A 96 6.29 -4.09 -15.76
N VAL A 97 5.97 -3.12 -14.88
CA VAL A 97 4.96 -3.30 -13.84
C VAL A 97 3.61 -3.07 -14.48
N VAL A 98 2.78 -4.10 -14.44
CA VAL A 98 1.45 -4.08 -15.04
C VAL A 98 0.44 -4.09 -13.91
N HIS A 99 -0.37 -3.04 -13.81
CA HIS A 99 -1.58 -3.04 -12.98
C HIS A 99 -2.44 -4.23 -13.39
N TYR A 100 -2.84 -5.10 -12.46
CA TYR A 100 -3.78 -6.18 -12.75
C TYR A 100 -5.20 -5.71 -12.47
N PRO A 101 -6.19 -6.00 -13.35
CA PRO A 101 -6.00 -6.44 -14.72
C PRO A 101 -5.54 -5.29 -15.62
N SER A 102 -4.68 -5.60 -16.59
CA SER A 102 -3.91 -4.59 -17.36
C SER A 102 -4.73 -3.72 -18.29
N ASP A 103 -5.89 -4.23 -18.68
CA ASP A 103 -6.85 -3.64 -19.62
C ASP A 103 -7.92 -2.79 -18.95
N LYS A 104 -8.11 -2.90 -17.62
CA LYS A 104 -8.99 -2.01 -16.86
C LYS A 104 -8.18 -0.79 -16.36
N ARG A 105 -8.76 0.39 -16.56
CA ARG A 105 -8.22 1.69 -16.11
C ARG A 105 -9.37 2.55 -15.61
N ASP A 106 -9.20 3.22 -14.47
CA ASP A 106 -10.20 4.08 -13.86
C ASP A 106 -9.60 5.42 -13.45
N THR A 107 -10.02 6.49 -14.12
CA THR A 107 -9.63 7.86 -13.71
C THR A 107 -10.19 8.22 -12.32
N GLY A 108 -11.12 7.43 -11.79
CA GLY A 108 -11.62 7.43 -10.42
C GLY A 108 -10.76 6.67 -9.42
N SER A 109 -9.78 5.85 -9.85
CA SER A 109 -8.93 5.03 -8.98
C SER A 109 -8.16 5.86 -7.96
N ILE A 110 -8.03 5.34 -6.75
CA ILE A 110 -7.12 5.87 -5.74
C ILE A 110 -5.66 5.77 -6.17
N MET A 111 -5.34 4.84 -7.08
CA MET A 111 -4.00 4.61 -7.63
C MET A 111 -3.69 5.50 -8.84
N ASP A 112 -4.59 6.37 -9.26
CA ASP A 112 -4.33 7.31 -10.36
C ASP A 112 -3.23 8.30 -9.98
N ASN A 113 -2.03 8.09 -10.52
CA ASN A 113 -0.85 8.91 -10.24
C ASN A 113 -1.03 10.38 -10.66
N ARG A 114 -1.98 10.71 -11.54
CA ARG A 114 -2.25 12.10 -11.91
C ARG A 114 -2.89 12.90 -10.78
N LYS A 115 -3.48 12.21 -9.78
CA LYS A 115 -4.15 12.83 -8.62
C LYS A 115 -3.19 13.22 -7.50
N VAL A 116 -1.91 12.86 -7.57
CA VAL A 116 -0.92 13.19 -6.52
C VAL A 116 -0.79 14.69 -6.24
N TYR A 117 -1.18 15.55 -7.20
CA TYR A 117 -1.22 17.00 -7.03
C TYR A 117 -2.53 17.54 -6.43
N ASN A 118 -3.55 16.70 -6.26
CA ASN A 118 -4.85 17.04 -5.68
C ASN A 118 -5.32 15.92 -4.72
N LEU A 119 -4.65 15.83 -3.57
CA LEU A 119 -4.83 14.75 -2.58
C LEU A 119 -6.29 14.46 -2.17
N PRO A 120 -7.22 15.44 -2.06
CA PRO A 120 -8.62 15.14 -1.80
C PRO A 120 -9.29 14.21 -2.81
N LEU A 121 -8.72 14.04 -4.02
CA LEU A 121 -9.22 13.12 -5.04
C LEU A 121 -8.73 11.67 -4.86
N LEU A 122 -7.78 11.43 -3.95
CA LEU A 122 -7.33 10.08 -3.60
C LEU A 122 -8.38 9.41 -2.72
N VAL A 123 -9.40 8.85 -3.37
CA VAL A 123 -10.54 8.18 -2.73
C VAL A 123 -10.70 6.81 -3.35
N LEU A 124 -10.94 5.80 -2.51
CA LEU A 124 -11.06 4.41 -2.94
C LEU A 124 -12.28 4.22 -3.86
N SER A 125 -12.04 3.83 -5.11
CA SER A 125 -13.07 3.66 -6.13
C SER A 125 -13.72 2.27 -6.07
N ASN A 126 -14.83 2.10 -6.80
CA ASN A 126 -15.44 0.79 -6.96
C ASN A 126 -14.58 -0.15 -7.80
N LEU A 127 -13.83 0.37 -8.78
CA LEU A 127 -12.91 -0.46 -9.56
C LEU A 127 -11.76 -0.93 -8.68
N ASP A 128 -11.17 -0.06 -7.84
CA ASP A 128 -10.10 -0.46 -6.91
C ASP A 128 -10.54 -1.65 -6.04
N ARG A 129 -11.74 -1.56 -5.47
CA ARG A 129 -12.34 -2.61 -4.63
C ARG A 129 -12.61 -3.90 -5.40
N HIS A 130 -13.00 -3.80 -6.66
CA HIS A 130 -13.30 -4.96 -7.49
C HIS A 130 -12.02 -5.65 -7.96
N THR A 131 -11.08 -4.87 -8.49
CA THR A 131 -9.78 -5.32 -8.98
C THR A 131 -8.98 -6.03 -7.90
N ILE A 132 -8.92 -5.48 -6.69
CA ILE A 132 -8.17 -6.13 -5.60
C ILE A 132 -8.82 -7.46 -5.19
N ARG A 133 -10.16 -7.56 -5.21
CA ARG A 133 -10.85 -8.83 -4.96
C ARG A 133 -10.52 -9.86 -6.04
N GLU A 134 -10.65 -9.47 -7.31
CA GLU A 134 -10.31 -10.34 -8.45
C GLU A 134 -8.86 -10.84 -8.34
N PHE A 135 -7.93 -9.98 -7.92
CA PHE A 135 -6.53 -10.34 -7.71
C PHE A 135 -6.34 -11.38 -6.59
N TYR A 136 -6.96 -11.19 -5.42
CA TYR A 136 -6.85 -12.12 -4.29
C TYR A 136 -7.68 -13.41 -4.45
N GLU A 137 -8.60 -13.45 -5.41
CA GLU A 137 -9.38 -14.64 -5.80
C GLU A 137 -8.67 -15.49 -6.87
N LEU A 138 -7.53 -15.03 -7.40
CA LEU A 138 -6.74 -15.80 -8.36
C LEU A 138 -6.29 -17.13 -7.75
N PRO A 139 -6.53 -18.27 -8.44
CA PRO A 139 -6.11 -19.55 -7.92
C PRO A 139 -4.59 -19.68 -7.98
N ALA A 140 -4.01 -20.22 -6.90
CA ALA A 140 -2.59 -20.56 -6.84
C ALA A 140 -2.20 -21.54 -7.97
N GLY A 141 -0.94 -21.48 -8.39
CA GLY A 141 -0.37 -22.27 -9.47
C GLY A 141 -0.12 -21.47 -10.75
N GLN A 142 0.11 -22.19 -11.85
CA GLN A 142 0.46 -21.58 -13.14
C GLN A 142 -0.74 -20.85 -13.76
N GLN A 143 -0.57 -19.56 -14.05
CA GLN A 143 -1.50 -18.70 -14.80
C GLN A 143 -0.77 -18.08 -15.99
N GLY A 144 -0.91 -18.67 -17.17
CA GLY A 144 -0.16 -18.24 -18.35
C GLY A 144 1.34 -18.39 -18.12
N ASP A 145 2.09 -17.29 -18.21
CA ASP A 145 3.54 -17.26 -17.97
C ASP A 145 3.92 -16.99 -16.49
N PHE A 146 2.93 -16.78 -15.61
CA PHE A 146 3.14 -16.45 -14.20
C PHE A 146 2.79 -17.62 -13.29
N VAL A 147 3.48 -17.74 -12.15
CA VAL A 147 3.10 -18.64 -11.06
C VAL A 147 2.56 -17.79 -9.92
N ILE A 148 1.35 -18.11 -9.47
CA ILE A 148 0.71 -17.46 -8.32
C ILE A 148 0.93 -18.32 -7.09
N GLU A 149 1.53 -17.75 -6.04
CA GLU A 149 1.80 -18.43 -4.78
C GLU A 149 1.27 -17.57 -3.62
N ASP A 150 0.69 -18.24 -2.62
CA ASP A 150 0.29 -17.56 -1.40
C ASP A 150 1.53 -17.19 -0.58
N TYR A 151 1.70 -15.89 -0.30
CA TYR A 151 2.75 -15.39 0.57
C TYR A 151 2.17 -15.06 1.95
N ILE A 152 2.70 -15.68 3.00
CA ILE A 152 2.41 -15.31 4.39
C ILE A 152 3.53 -14.37 4.87
N PRO A 153 3.26 -13.08 5.09
CA PRO A 153 4.26 -12.16 5.59
C PRO A 153 4.77 -12.59 6.96
N THR A 154 6.07 -12.76 7.14
CA THR A 154 6.69 -12.93 8.48
C THR A 154 6.79 -11.56 9.18
N PRO A 155 6.91 -11.44 10.49
CA PRO A 155 7.14 -10.13 11.12
C PRO A 155 8.45 -9.47 10.66
N VAL A 156 8.56 -8.14 10.80
CA VAL A 156 9.80 -7.40 10.50
C VAL A 156 10.92 -7.92 11.41
N LEU A 157 12.01 -8.44 10.84
CA LEU A 157 13.20 -8.82 11.59
C LEU A 157 14.13 -7.60 11.71
N ASP A 158 14.64 -7.39 12.93
CA ASP A 158 15.62 -6.46 13.55
C ASP A 158 16.63 -5.62 12.72
N ASP A 159 16.42 -5.31 11.43
CA ASP A 159 17.40 -4.55 10.63
C ASP A 159 17.17 -3.02 10.59
N LEU A 160 16.26 -2.48 11.40
CA LEU A 160 16.12 -1.02 11.55
C LEU A 160 17.00 -0.53 12.70
N GLU A 161 18.26 -0.21 12.37
CA GLU A 161 19.18 0.43 13.31
C GLU A 161 18.54 1.66 13.98
N ASP A 162 18.73 1.72 15.30
CA ASP A 162 18.24 2.68 16.27
C ASP A 162 18.40 4.17 15.86
N ASP A 163 17.46 4.80 15.14
CA ASP A 163 17.32 6.28 15.26
C ASP A 163 16.01 6.93 14.77
N VAL A 164 14.90 6.21 14.60
CA VAL A 164 13.65 6.87 14.19
C VAL A 164 12.45 6.31 14.94
N GLY A 165 12.00 7.05 15.95
CA GLY A 165 10.83 6.69 16.75
C GLY A 165 9.65 6.27 15.88
N SER A 166 9.20 5.03 16.06
CA SER A 166 7.98 4.50 15.44
C SER A 166 6.78 4.87 16.31
N ASP A 167 5.80 5.55 15.73
CA ASP A 167 4.60 6.00 16.45
C ASP A 167 3.42 5.00 16.28
N CYS A 168 3.51 4.02 15.37
CA CYS A 168 2.47 3.00 15.16
C CYS A 168 3.02 1.77 14.41
N THR A 169 2.71 0.57 14.90
CA THR A 169 3.07 -0.72 14.26
C THR A 169 1.81 -1.52 13.94
N VAL A 170 1.77 -2.21 12.79
CA VAL A 170 0.52 -2.85 12.27
C VAL A 170 0.79 -4.32 11.88
N GLU A 171 -0.05 -5.22 12.39
CA GLU A 171 -0.14 -6.61 11.99
C GLU A 171 -1.24 -6.77 10.91
N LEU A 172 -0.91 -7.46 9.82
CA LEU A 172 -1.83 -7.81 8.74
C LEU A 172 -1.95 -9.33 8.67
N THR A 173 -3.14 -9.86 8.94
CA THR A 173 -3.43 -11.30 8.82
C THR A 173 -4.56 -11.58 7.85
N ARG A 174 -4.42 -12.65 7.05
CA ARG A 174 -5.49 -13.24 6.22
C ARG A 174 -6.08 -14.43 6.98
N ARG A 175 -7.40 -14.48 7.17
CA ARG A 175 -8.07 -15.70 7.62
C ARG A 175 -8.24 -16.66 6.43
N MET A 176 -7.61 -17.83 6.51
CA MET A 176 -7.94 -18.95 5.62
C MET A 176 -9.32 -19.49 6.02
N GLN A 177 -10.24 -19.66 5.06
CA GLN A 177 -11.49 -20.39 5.24
C GLN A 177 -11.28 -21.87 4.99
#